data_AF-A0A940LTM8-F1
#
_entry.id   AF-A0A940LTM8-F1
#
_cell.length_a   1.000
_cell.length_b   1.000
_cell.length_c   1.000
_cell.angle_alpha   90.00
_cell.angle_beta   90.00
_cell.angle_gamma   90.00
#
_symmetry.space_group_name_H-M   'P 1'
#
loop_
_entity.id
_entity.type
_entity.pdbx_description
1 polymer ?
#
loop_
_entity_poly.entity_id
_entity_poly.type
_entity_poly.pdbx_seq_one_letter_code
_entity_poly.pdbx_strand_id
1 'polypeptide(L)'
;MTLPANRTGVIAKKLGMTRFFDETGQHVPVTVLSLDGCQVTGQRTVEKDGYTALQLGAGAKKAKNTSKALRGHFAKAAVEPKRVVAEFRVEESALIEVGAELTADHFVAGQKVDIQGVTVGKGFAGAMKRW
;
A
#
# COMPACT_ATOMS: atom_id res chain seq x y z
N MET A 1 -13.26 9.00 2.34
CA MET A 1 -12.57 8.78 3.63
C MET A 1 -12.80 7.33 3.99
N THR A 2 -11.73 6.53 4.11
CA THR A 2 -11.86 5.14 4.58
C THR A 2 -12.25 5.16 6.05
N LEU A 3 -13.23 4.32 6.42
CA LEU A 3 -13.56 4.04 7.81
C LEU A 3 -12.32 3.48 8.52
N PRO A 4 -12.11 3.74 9.82
CA PRO A 4 -11.03 3.13 10.57
C PRO A 4 -11.17 1.61 10.47
N ALA A 5 -10.15 0.95 9.91
CA ALA A 5 -10.12 -0.49 9.77
C ALA A 5 -9.39 -1.10 10.95
N ASN A 6 -9.83 -2.28 11.41
CA ASN A 6 -9.20 -3.02 12.51
C ASN A 6 -7.80 -3.56 12.16
N ARG A 7 -7.29 -3.27 10.96
CA ARG A 7 -5.99 -3.72 10.45
C ARG A 7 -5.44 -2.75 9.42
N THR A 8 -4.12 -2.68 9.33
CA THR A 8 -3.45 -1.92 8.27
C THR A 8 -3.60 -2.60 6.91
N GLY A 9 -3.53 -1.81 5.84
CA GLY A 9 -3.42 -2.31 4.48
C GLY A 9 -1.97 -2.57 4.08
N VAL A 10 -1.73 -2.80 2.80
CA VAL A 10 -0.38 -2.88 2.21
C VAL A 10 -0.32 -2.10 0.91
N ILE A 11 0.88 -1.68 0.51
CA ILE A 11 1.10 -1.04 -0.78
C ILE A 11 1.70 -2.08 -1.72
N ALA A 12 0.97 -2.40 -2.79
CA ALA A 12 1.42 -3.35 -3.80
C ALA A 12 1.54 -2.71 -5.18
N LYS A 13 2.41 -3.27 -6.00
CA LYS A 13 2.60 -2.92 -7.40
C LYS A 13 1.87 -3.91 -8.30
N LYS A 14 0.95 -3.42 -9.12
CA LYS A 14 0.32 -4.24 -10.17
C LYS A 14 1.37 -4.65 -11.20
N LEU A 15 1.65 -5.94 -11.32
CA LEU A 15 2.59 -6.49 -12.31
C LEU A 15 1.89 -6.82 -13.62
N GLY A 16 0.69 -7.38 -13.56
CA GLY A 16 -0.02 -7.83 -14.74
C GLY A 16 -1.24 -8.68 -14.40
N MET A 17 -1.79 -9.30 -15.44
CA MET A 17 -2.93 -10.20 -15.32
C MET A 17 -2.54 -11.56 -15.93
N THR A 18 -2.97 -12.63 -15.29
CA THR A 18 -2.75 -14.01 -15.72
C THR A 18 -4.04 -14.81 -15.54
N ARG A 19 -3.99 -16.09 -15.90
CA ARG A 19 -5.09 -17.03 -15.67
C ARG A 19 -4.66 -18.08 -14.66
N PHE A 20 -5.59 -18.44 -13.79
CA PHE A 20 -5.48 -19.54 -12.85
C PHE A 20 -6.59 -20.55 -13.18
N PHE A 21 -6.27 -21.84 -13.14
CA PHE A 21 -7.27 -22.90 -13.23
C PHE A 21 -7.51 -23.42 -11.84
N ASP A 22 -8.76 -23.43 -11.42
CA ASP A 22 -9.13 -24.04 -10.15
C ASP A 22 -9.08 -25.58 -10.24
N GLU A 23 -9.29 -26.23 -9.10
CA GLU A 23 -9.30 -27.69 -9.01
C GLU A 23 -10.43 -28.34 -9.82
N THR A 24 -11.47 -27.57 -10.17
CA THR A 24 -12.59 -28.03 -11.01
C THR A 24 -12.33 -27.81 -12.51
N GLY A 25 -11.18 -27.23 -12.87
CA GLY A 25 -10.81 -26.88 -14.25
C GLY A 25 -11.42 -25.57 -14.75
N GLN A 26 -12.07 -24.77 -13.89
CA GLN A 26 -12.63 -23.48 -14.26
C GLN A 26 -11.51 -22.44 -14.47
N HIS A 27 -11.66 -21.64 -15.53
CA HIS A 27 -10.75 -20.54 -15.85
C HIS A 27 -11.09 -19.29 -15.04
N VAL A 28 -10.18 -18.88 -14.15
CA VAL A 28 -10.31 -17.68 -13.31
C VAL A 28 -9.27 -16.64 -13.73
N PRO A 29 -9.69 -15.43 -14.18
CA PRO A 29 -8.77 -14.34 -14.46
C PRO A 29 -8.26 -13.73 -13.15
N VAL A 30 -6.94 -13.60 -13.01
CA VAL A 30 -6.30 -13.09 -11.80
C VAL A 30 -5.37 -11.93 -12.10
N THR A 31 -5.20 -11.03 -11.14
CA THR A 31 -4.23 -9.93 -11.21
C THR A 31 -3.09 -10.20 -10.24
N VAL A 32 -1.85 -10.11 -10.72
CA VAL A 32 -0.67 -10.29 -9.89
C VAL A 32 -0.28 -8.94 -9.27
N LEU A 33 -0.30 -8.88 -7.94
CA LEU A 33 0.14 -7.74 -7.14
C LEU A 33 1.43 -8.13 -6.40
N SER A 34 2.51 -7.39 -6.63
CA SER A 34 3.79 -7.61 -5.97
C SER A 34 3.96 -6.67 -4.79
N LEU A 35 4.32 -7.24 -3.65
CA LEU A 35 4.79 -6.51 -2.48
C LEU A 35 6.30 -6.37 -2.59
N ASP A 36 6.77 -5.14 -2.71
CA ASP A 36 8.20 -4.82 -2.85
C ASP A 36 8.64 -3.98 -1.65
N GLY A 37 9.11 -4.65 -0.60
CA GLY A 37 9.63 -4.03 0.62
C GLY A 37 8.66 -3.08 1.30
N CYS A 38 7.42 -3.53 1.54
CA CYS A 38 6.38 -2.75 2.23
C CYS A 38 6.69 -2.69 3.73
N GLN A 39 7.15 -1.54 4.21
CA GLN A 39 7.60 -1.36 5.60
C GLN A 39 6.91 -0.18 6.27
N VAL A 40 6.75 -0.26 7.59
CA VAL A 40 6.19 0.84 8.40
C VAL A 40 7.23 1.96 8.51
N THR A 41 6.89 3.15 8.03
CA THR A 41 7.79 4.32 8.07
C THR A 41 7.41 5.30 9.17
N GLY A 42 6.23 5.17 9.77
CA GLY A 42 5.79 6.02 10.87
C GLY A 42 4.41 5.66 11.38
N GLN A 43 4.10 6.17 12.57
CA GLN A 43 2.79 6.06 13.21
C GLN A 43 2.22 7.46 13.43
N ARG A 44 0.93 7.61 13.16
CA ARG A 44 0.13 8.80 13.48
C ARG A 44 -0.70 8.49 14.71
N THR A 45 -0.68 9.39 15.67
CA THR A 45 -1.36 9.23 16.97
C THR A 45 -2.31 10.40 17.19
N VAL A 46 -3.39 10.17 17.93
CA VAL A 46 -4.40 11.20 18.21
C VAL A 46 -3.79 12.44 18.86
N GLU A 47 -2.86 12.25 19.79
CA GLU A 47 -2.22 13.36 20.52
C GLU A 47 -1.36 14.26 19.64
N LYS A 48 -0.64 13.69 18.66
CA LYS A 48 0.30 14.44 17.81
C LYS A 48 -0.31 14.92 16.50
N ASP A 49 -1.16 14.09 15.89
CA ASP A 49 -1.64 14.28 14.52
C ASP A 49 -3.18 14.44 14.45
N GLY A 50 -3.91 14.20 15.56
CA GLY A 50 -5.37 14.32 15.62
C GLY A 50 -6.13 13.10 15.09
N TYR A 51 -5.43 12.03 14.69
CA TYR A 51 -6.02 10.76 14.24
C TYR A 51 -5.01 9.61 14.34
N THR A 52 -5.53 8.38 14.33
CA THR A 52 -4.71 7.16 14.35
C THR A 52 -4.55 6.60 12.94
N ALA A 53 -3.29 6.44 12.50
CA ALA A 53 -2.96 5.85 11.21
C ALA A 53 -1.56 5.26 11.18
N LEU A 54 -1.37 4.24 10.34
CA LEU A 54 -0.04 3.70 10.02
C LEU A 54 0.42 4.25 8.68
N GLN A 55 1.65 4.77 8.67
CA GLN A 55 2.32 5.16 7.45
C GLN A 55 3.18 4.01 6.94
N LEU A 56 2.89 3.56 5.73
CA LEU A 56 3.63 2.50 5.05
C LEU A 56 4.39 3.08 3.86
N GLY A 57 5.58 2.54 3.62
CA GLY A 57 6.37 2.83 2.44
C GLY A 57 6.71 1.56 1.67
N ALA A 58 6.63 1.63 0.34
CA ALA A 58 6.96 0.50 -0.54
C ALA A 58 7.83 0.92 -1.73
N GLY A 59 8.56 -0.06 -2.26
CA GLY A 59 9.52 0.04 -3.35
C GLY A 59 10.80 0.74 -2.94
N ALA A 60 11.94 0.34 -3.52
CA ALA A 60 13.22 0.97 -3.25
C ALA A 60 13.42 2.27 -4.08
N LYS A 61 14.02 3.28 -3.46
CA LYS A 61 14.43 4.53 -4.12
C LYS A 61 15.85 4.90 -3.72
N LYS A 62 16.69 5.25 -4.71
CA LYS A 62 18.07 5.69 -4.43
C LYS A 62 18.07 6.97 -3.59
N ALA A 63 18.98 7.06 -2.62
CA ALA A 63 19.12 8.22 -1.74
C ALA A 63 19.31 9.54 -2.52
N LYS A 64 20.08 9.51 -3.61
CA LYS A 64 20.31 10.69 -4.48
C LYS A 64 19.04 11.25 -5.14
N ASN A 65 18.03 10.39 -5.38
CA ASN A 65 16.74 10.78 -5.97
C ASN A 65 15.71 11.16 -4.90
N THR A 66 16.10 11.12 -3.62
CA THR A 66 15.22 11.42 -2.49
C THR A 66 15.56 12.79 -1.94
N SER A 67 14.55 13.61 -1.64
CA SER A 67 14.76 14.94 -1.06
C SER A 67 15.40 14.83 0.33
N LYS A 68 16.09 15.90 0.78
CA LYS A 68 16.76 15.91 2.09
C LYS A 68 15.79 15.67 3.24
N ALA A 69 14.60 16.27 3.18
CA ALA A 69 13.56 16.11 4.20
C ALA A 69 13.09 14.65 4.32
N LEU A 70 12.79 14.00 3.20
CA LEU A 70 12.37 12.60 3.19
C LEU A 70 13.49 11.66 3.61
N ARG A 71 14.75 11.94 3.24
CA ARG A 71 15.90 11.16 3.74
C ARG A 71 16.00 11.20 5.26
N GLY A 72 15.84 12.38 5.86
CA GLY A 72 15.82 12.51 7.32
C GLY A 72 14.64 11.75 7.95
N HIS A 73 13.47 11.77 7.31
CA HIS A 73 12.30 11.01 7.75
C HIS A 73 12.56 9.49 7.78
N PHE A 74 13.05 8.94 6.67
CA PHE A 74 13.36 7.51 6.58
C PHE A 74 14.53 7.09 7.50
N ALA A 75 15.53 7.96 7.66
CA ALA A 75 16.65 7.71 8.58
C ALA A 75 16.20 7.63 10.04
N LYS A 76 15.24 8.48 10.46
CA LYS A 76 14.65 8.39 11.82
C LYS A 76 13.91 7.08 12.06
N ALA A 77 13.27 6.55 11.01
CA ALA A 77 12.59 5.26 11.04
C ALA A 77 13.56 4.07 10.90
N ALA A 78 14.86 4.30 10.66
CA ALA A 78 15.84 3.27 10.30
C ALA A 78 15.45 2.43 9.06
N VAL A 79 14.70 3.04 8.14
CA VAL A 79 14.20 2.39 6.91
C VAL A 79 14.91 2.96 5.68
N GLU A 80 15.12 2.12 4.66
CA GLU A 80 15.64 2.60 3.38
C GLU A 80 14.67 3.54 2.67
N PRO A 81 15.14 4.51 1.87
CA PRO A 81 14.24 5.43 1.19
C PRO A 81 13.25 4.70 0.27
N LYS A 82 11.95 4.89 0.55
CA LYS A 82 10.87 4.24 -0.18
C LYS A 82 10.40 5.06 -1.37
N ARG A 83 9.87 4.39 -2.40
CA ARG A 83 9.38 5.03 -3.63
C ARG A 83 8.00 5.65 -3.45
N VAL A 84 7.11 4.94 -2.79
CA VAL A 84 5.74 5.36 -2.50
C VAL A 84 5.53 5.29 -1.00
N VAL A 85 4.83 6.27 -0.45
CA VAL A 85 4.40 6.31 0.95
C VAL A 85 2.90 6.58 0.97
N ALA A 86 2.16 5.82 1.76
CA ALA A 86 0.73 6.00 1.95
C ALA A 86 0.36 5.75 3.42
N GLU A 87 -0.76 6.33 3.83
CA GLU A 87 -1.27 6.19 5.20
C GLU A 87 -2.57 5.38 5.19
N PHE A 88 -2.66 4.45 6.14
CA PHE A 88 -3.85 3.63 6.38
C PHE A 88 -4.40 3.99 7.75
N ARG A 89 -5.68 4.42 7.79
CA ARG A 89 -6.37 4.69 9.05
C ARG A 89 -6.67 3.37 9.75
N VAL A 90 -6.21 3.27 10.99
CA VAL A 90 -6.33 2.07 11.81
C VAL A 90 -6.78 2.42 13.21
N GLU A 91 -7.33 1.45 13.92
CA GLU A 91 -7.54 1.55 15.36
C GLU A 91 -6.20 1.54 16.12
N GLU A 92 -6.20 2.07 17.34
CA GLU A 92 -4.99 2.16 18.17
C GLU A 92 -4.41 0.80 18.55
N SER A 93 -5.27 -0.22 18.68
CA SER A 93 -4.88 -1.61 18.90
C SER A 93 -4.13 -2.25 17.72
N ALA A 94 -4.24 -1.67 16.53
CA ALA A 94 -3.68 -2.20 15.29
C ALA A 94 -2.40 -1.46 14.85
N LEU A 95 -1.77 -0.71 15.75
CA LEU A 95 -0.49 -0.04 15.51
C LEU A 95 0.65 -1.06 15.49
N ILE A 96 1.46 -0.99 14.43
CA ILE A 96 2.63 -1.84 14.22
C ILE A 96 3.88 -0.99 14.34
N GLU A 97 4.92 -1.50 14.99
CA GLU A 97 6.18 -0.79 15.20
C GLU A 97 6.82 -0.30 13.89
N VAL A 98 7.48 0.86 14.00
CA VAL A 98 8.21 1.47 12.88
C VAL A 98 9.40 0.57 12.50
N GLY A 99 9.58 0.34 11.20
CA GLY A 99 10.61 -0.57 10.67
C GLY A 99 10.11 -1.98 10.40
N ALA A 100 8.95 -2.38 10.93
CA ALA A 100 8.36 -3.68 10.63
C ALA A 100 8.02 -3.82 9.15
N GLU A 101 8.27 -5.02 8.60
CA GLU A 101 7.96 -5.38 7.22
C GLU A 101 6.67 -6.19 7.12
N LEU A 102 5.85 -5.85 6.13
CA LEU A 102 4.58 -6.52 5.84
C LEU A 102 4.73 -7.39 4.59
N THR A 103 4.51 -8.69 4.75
CA THR A 103 4.54 -9.68 3.67
C THR A 103 3.13 -10.00 3.16
N ALA A 104 3.05 -10.84 2.13
CA ALA A 104 1.78 -11.31 1.58
C ALA A 104 0.96 -12.14 2.59
N ASP A 105 1.63 -12.74 3.58
CA ASP A 105 1.02 -13.57 4.63
C ASP A 105 0.13 -12.77 5.57
N HIS A 106 0.21 -11.43 5.51
CA HIS A 106 -0.79 -10.57 6.12
C HIS A 106 -2.20 -10.92 5.65
N PHE A 107 -2.36 -11.44 4.43
CA PHE A 107 -3.63 -11.81 3.84
C PHE A 107 -3.89 -13.32 3.91
N VAL A 108 -5.12 -13.70 4.27
CA VAL A 108 -5.58 -15.09 4.26
C VAL A 108 -6.23 -15.41 2.92
N ALA A 109 -5.91 -16.58 2.35
CA ALA A 109 -6.52 -17.04 1.11
C ALA A 109 -8.05 -17.14 1.23
N GLY A 110 -8.77 -16.66 0.21
CA GLY A 110 -10.23 -16.64 0.19
C GLY A 110 -10.88 -15.42 0.86
N GLN A 111 -10.12 -14.61 1.60
CA GLN A 111 -10.66 -13.38 2.16
C GLN A 111 -10.92 -12.33 1.05
N LYS A 112 -11.96 -11.53 1.24
CA LYS A 112 -12.23 -10.38 0.37
C LYS A 112 -11.35 -9.20 0.77
N VAL A 113 -10.89 -8.45 -0.22
CA VAL A 113 -10.01 -7.29 -0.02
C VAL A 113 -10.52 -6.09 -0.80
N ASP A 114 -10.37 -4.91 -0.22
CA ASP A 114 -10.63 -3.63 -0.88
C ASP A 114 -9.35 -3.11 -1.53
N ILE A 115 -9.46 -2.66 -2.78
CA ILE A 115 -8.31 -2.17 -3.56
C ILE A 115 -8.57 -0.72 -3.96
N GLN A 116 -7.60 0.14 -3.66
CA GLN A 116 -7.56 1.51 -4.15
C GLN A 116 -6.34 1.70 -5.05
N GLY A 117 -6.52 2.39 -6.17
CA GLY A 117 -5.43 2.67 -7.09
C GLY A 117 -5.79 3.80 -8.05
N VAL A 118 -4.76 4.38 -8.67
CA VAL A 118 -4.94 5.37 -9.74
C VAL A 118 -5.24 4.62 -11.03
N THR A 119 -6.39 4.90 -11.63
CA THR A 119 -6.81 4.29 -12.90
C THR A 119 -6.03 4.88 -14.08
N VAL A 120 -6.01 4.15 -15.19
CA VAL A 120 -5.33 4.60 -16.41
C VAL A 120 -6.06 5.81 -16.99
N GLY A 121 -5.39 6.96 -16.98
CA GLY A 121 -5.89 8.18 -17.61
C GLY A 121 -5.99 8.02 -19.13
N LYS A 122 -7.10 8.46 -19.72
CA LYS A 122 -7.34 8.41 -21.18
C LYS A 122 -7.07 9.75 -21.89
N GLY A 123 -6.48 10.73 -21.20
CA GLY A 123 -6.27 12.09 -21.71
C GLY A 123 -7.57 12.90 -21.84
N PHE A 124 -7.57 13.92 -22.70
CA PHE A 124 -8.79 14.62 -23.08
C PHE A 124 -9.73 13.66 -23.83
N ALA A 125 -10.93 13.42 -23.27
CA ALA A 125 -11.92 12.51 -23.82
C ALA A 125 -13.19 13.29 -24.18
N GLY A 126 -13.71 13.06 -25.39
CA GLY A 126 -14.99 13.62 -25.82
C GLY A 126 -16.18 13.09 -25.02
N ALA A 127 -17.34 13.75 -25.16
CA ALA A 127 -18.53 13.49 -24.34
C ALA A 127 -18.95 12.01 -24.33
N MET A 128 -18.98 11.36 -25.50
CA MET A 128 -19.40 9.96 -25.64
C MET A 128 -18.44 8.94 -25.00
N LYS A 129 -17.16 9.30 -24.79
CA LYS A 129 -16.17 8.40 -24.18
C LYS A 129 -16.05 8.61 -22.67
N ARG A 130 -16.44 9.81 -22.19
CA ARG A 130 -16.32 10.23 -20.80
C ARG A 130 -17.57 9.90 -19.97
N TRP A 131 -18.73 10.02 -20.61
CA TRP A 131 -20.05 9.71 -20.08
C TRP A 131 -20.57 8.43 -20.75
#